data_AF-A0A352VRB8-F1
#
_entry.id   AF-A0A352VRB8-F1
#
_cell.length_a   1.000
_cell.length_b   1.000
_cell.length_c   1.000
_cell.angle_alpha   90.00
_cell.angle_beta   90.00
_cell.angle_gamma   90.00
#
_symmetry.space_group_name_H-M   'P 1'
#
loop_
_entity.id
_entity.type
_entity.pdbx_description
1 polymer ?
#
loop_
_entity_poly.entity_id
_entity_poly.type
_entity_poly.pdbx_seq_one_letter_code
_entity_poly.pdbx_strand_id
1 'polypeptide(L)'
;MARALRVLSSTPLIDGHNDLPWAIRGSEVAPHDVEAAEHDLRASTPFHTDIERLRAGMVGAQFWSVYIPFGSTEEGAAKVQLEQIDIALQLIAKYPDVFELALDASDVQRIFASGRIASMMGMEGGHAIENSLGALRAFFAMGVRYMTLTHNGTLDWADAANGEQVHGGLTAFGEEVVREMNRMGMLVDLSHTAPSTMNDALDVATAPVIWSHASARGVRDHPRNVPDQVLRRLPANGGVVMVTFVPSFVSESDEATIADVADHVDHIASIAGVDHVGIGSDFDG
;
A
#
# COMPACT_ATOMS: atom_id res chain seq x y z
N MET A 1 -20.36 17.55 -2.79
CA MET A 1 -19.04 18.12 -3.16
C MET A 1 -18.49 19.15 -2.15
N ALA A 2 -19.12 20.31 -1.92
CA ALA A 2 -18.56 21.37 -1.06
C ALA A 2 -18.16 20.94 0.37
N ARG A 3 -18.89 19.99 0.99
CA ARG A 3 -18.53 19.42 2.29
C ARG A 3 -17.22 18.63 2.24
N ALA A 4 -17.03 17.79 1.22
CA ALA A 4 -15.82 16.99 1.05
C ALA A 4 -14.60 17.91 0.89
N LEU A 5 -14.68 18.91 0.01
CA LEU A 5 -13.59 19.88 -0.21
C LEU A 5 -13.20 20.62 1.08
N ARG A 6 -14.16 20.98 1.93
CA ARG A 6 -13.84 21.62 3.22
C ARG A 6 -13.08 20.68 4.15
N VAL A 7 -13.49 19.41 4.26
CA VAL A 7 -12.79 18.43 5.10
C VAL A 7 -11.37 18.22 4.58
N LEU A 8 -11.23 17.98 3.27
CA LEU A 8 -9.95 17.74 2.63
C LEU A 8 -8.99 18.94 2.69
N SER A 9 -9.52 20.16 2.86
CA SER A 9 -8.67 21.36 3.03
C SER A 9 -7.96 21.42 4.39
N SER A 10 -8.41 20.66 5.39
CA SER A 10 -7.85 20.65 6.75
C SER A 10 -7.42 19.26 7.22
N THR A 11 -7.82 18.20 6.51
CA THR A 11 -7.52 16.81 6.81
C THR A 11 -6.87 16.20 5.57
N PRO A 12 -5.60 15.78 5.62
CA PRO A 12 -4.96 15.20 4.45
C PRO A 12 -5.68 13.92 4.05
N LEU A 13 -6.08 13.82 2.78
CA LEU A 13 -6.37 12.51 2.18
C LEU A 13 -5.04 11.77 2.07
N ILE A 14 -4.95 10.63 2.76
CA ILE A 14 -3.80 9.73 2.72
C ILE A 14 -4.21 8.51 1.91
N ASP A 15 -3.61 8.36 0.75
CA ASP A 15 -3.79 7.17 -0.07
C ASP A 15 -2.72 6.12 0.29
N GLY A 16 -3.18 4.88 0.52
CA GLY A 16 -2.37 3.77 1.01
C GLY A 16 -1.51 3.07 -0.03
N HIS A 17 -1.80 3.21 -1.32
CA HIS A 17 -1.14 2.42 -2.37
C HIS A 17 -1.32 3.04 -3.76
N ASN A 18 -0.20 3.34 -4.41
CA ASN A 18 -0.14 3.81 -5.80
C ASN A 18 1.16 3.34 -6.46
N ASP A 19 1.04 2.73 -7.63
CA ASP A 19 2.11 2.04 -8.36
C ASP A 19 2.77 2.89 -9.45
N LEU A 20 2.63 4.21 -9.40
CA LEU A 20 3.33 5.11 -10.32
C LEU A 20 4.84 4.81 -10.44
N PRO A 21 5.59 4.48 -9.38
CA PRO A 21 6.98 4.05 -9.53
C PRO A 21 7.14 2.80 -10.42
N TRP A 22 6.23 1.82 -10.31
CA TRP A 22 6.22 0.64 -11.17
C TRP A 22 5.83 0.99 -12.61
N ALA A 23 4.84 1.86 -12.80
CA ALA A 23 4.43 2.32 -14.12
C ALA A 23 5.58 3.03 -14.88
N ILE A 24 6.42 3.80 -14.18
CA ILE A 24 7.65 4.39 -14.74
C ILE A 24 8.68 3.29 -15.07
N ARG A 25 8.88 2.33 -14.17
CA ARG A 25 9.81 1.21 -14.39
C ARG A 25 9.42 0.41 -15.63
N GLY A 26 8.15 0.02 -15.73
CA GLY A 26 7.60 -0.81 -16.79
C GLY A 26 7.21 -0.07 -18.07
N SER A 27 7.43 1.24 -18.15
CA SER A 27 7.08 2.06 -19.31
C SER A 27 7.71 1.51 -20.60
N GLU A 28 6.89 1.37 -21.66
CA GLU A 28 7.36 0.89 -22.96
C GLU A 28 8.25 1.90 -23.69
N VAL A 29 8.11 3.20 -23.37
CA VAL A 29 8.75 4.29 -24.13
C VAL A 29 10.09 4.69 -23.51
N ALA A 30 10.17 4.72 -22.19
CA ALA A 30 11.36 5.15 -21.45
C ALA A 30 11.51 4.37 -20.11
N PRO A 31 11.72 3.05 -20.16
CA PRO A 31 11.73 2.20 -18.97
C PRO A 31 12.76 2.69 -17.95
N HIS A 32 12.35 2.77 -16.67
CA HIS A 32 13.16 3.21 -15.53
C HIS A 32 13.57 4.70 -15.53
N ASP A 33 13.26 5.46 -16.58
CA ASP A 33 13.73 6.84 -16.73
C ASP A 33 12.73 7.82 -16.11
N VAL A 34 13.02 8.26 -14.88
CA VAL A 34 12.22 9.27 -14.17
C VAL A 34 12.30 10.65 -14.85
N GLU A 35 13.37 10.92 -15.61
CA GLU A 35 13.61 12.21 -16.27
C GLU A 35 12.99 12.33 -17.66
N ALA A 36 12.52 11.21 -18.23
CA ALA A 36 11.83 11.19 -19.52
C ALA A 36 10.67 12.18 -19.59
N ALA A 37 10.49 12.82 -20.74
CA ALA A 37 9.45 13.84 -20.94
C ALA A 37 8.04 13.23 -20.84
N GLU A 38 7.89 11.98 -21.23
CA GLU A 38 6.67 11.17 -21.16
C GLU A 38 6.23 10.90 -19.70
N HIS A 39 7.15 11.05 -18.74
CA HIS A 39 6.93 10.85 -17.31
C HIS A 39 6.94 12.18 -16.53
N ASP A 40 6.91 13.34 -17.20
CA ASP A 40 6.78 14.63 -16.53
C ASP A 40 5.38 14.77 -15.92
N LEU A 41 5.30 14.66 -14.60
CA LEU A 41 4.04 14.76 -13.85
C LEU A 41 3.46 16.17 -13.84
N ARG A 42 4.18 17.19 -14.31
CA ARG A 42 3.61 18.53 -14.53
C ARG A 42 2.75 18.57 -15.80
N ALA A 43 2.87 17.58 -16.68
CA ALA A 43 1.99 17.37 -17.81
C ALA A 43 0.98 16.24 -17.51
N SER A 44 -0.04 16.14 -18.36
CA SER A 44 -0.94 14.97 -18.34
C SER A 44 -0.15 13.73 -18.74
N THR A 45 -0.17 12.72 -17.88
CA THR A 45 0.49 11.43 -18.12
C THR A 45 -0.48 10.39 -18.67
N PRO A 46 0.01 9.33 -19.33
CA PRO A 46 -0.82 8.16 -19.69
C PRO A 46 -1.23 7.31 -18.48
N PHE A 47 -0.60 7.54 -17.32
CA PHE A 47 -0.90 6.91 -16.04
C PHE A 47 -2.21 7.45 -15.46
N HIS A 48 -2.72 6.86 -14.39
CA HIS A 48 -3.78 7.40 -13.54
C HIS A 48 -3.31 8.63 -12.75
N THR A 49 -1.99 8.80 -12.58
CA THR A 49 -1.40 9.81 -11.69
C THR A 49 -0.60 10.89 -12.43
N ASP A 50 -0.93 12.15 -12.16
CA ASP A 50 -0.11 13.34 -12.42
C ASP A 50 -0.40 14.43 -11.36
N ILE A 51 0.39 15.52 -11.36
CA ILE A 51 0.29 16.57 -10.34
C ILE A 51 -1.06 17.28 -10.42
N GLU A 52 -1.60 17.53 -11.62
CA GLU A 52 -2.90 18.20 -11.76
C GLU A 52 -4.01 17.37 -11.10
N ARG A 53 -4.07 16.07 -11.39
CA ARG A 53 -5.05 15.14 -10.81
C ARG A 53 -4.87 14.96 -9.31
N LEU A 54 -3.64 14.83 -8.81
CA LEU A 54 -3.36 14.75 -7.37
C LEU A 54 -3.85 16.01 -6.63
N ARG A 55 -3.62 17.20 -7.20
CA ARG A 55 -4.08 18.46 -6.62
C ARG A 55 -5.60 18.62 -6.71
N ALA A 56 -6.21 18.25 -7.84
CA ALA A 56 -7.65 18.28 -8.01
C ALA A 56 -8.37 17.31 -7.05
N GLY A 57 -7.77 16.14 -6.79
CA GLY A 57 -8.22 15.16 -5.80
C GLY A 57 -7.94 15.56 -4.33
N MET A 58 -7.20 16.65 -4.11
CA MET A 58 -6.77 17.12 -2.79
C MET A 58 -5.99 16.06 -1.98
N VAL A 59 -5.17 15.26 -2.68
CA VAL A 59 -4.28 14.29 -2.03
C VAL A 59 -3.28 15.05 -1.15
N GLY A 60 -3.22 14.71 0.13
CA GLY A 60 -2.34 15.32 1.11
C GLY A 60 -1.13 14.45 1.46
N ALA A 61 -1.27 13.13 1.32
CA ALA A 61 -0.19 12.18 1.43
C ALA A 61 -0.41 10.96 0.54
N GLN A 62 0.68 10.34 0.09
CA GLN A 62 0.67 9.15 -0.76
C GLN A 62 1.73 8.18 -0.25
N PHE A 63 1.33 6.93 -0.04
CA PHE A 63 2.28 5.82 -0.07
C PHE A 63 2.53 5.41 -1.52
N TRP A 64 3.76 5.61 -1.98
CA TRP A 64 4.24 5.12 -3.26
C TRP A 64 4.64 3.65 -3.08
N SER A 65 3.99 2.77 -3.82
CA SER A 65 4.36 1.36 -3.87
C SER A 65 5.73 1.24 -4.51
N VAL A 66 6.66 0.59 -3.81
CA VAL A 66 7.94 0.16 -4.38
C VAL A 66 7.84 -1.33 -4.74
N TYR A 67 6.75 -1.70 -5.41
CA TYR A 67 6.44 -3.05 -5.86
C TYR A 67 7.53 -3.67 -6.73
N ILE A 68 7.77 -4.96 -6.53
CA ILE A 68 8.56 -5.79 -7.45
C ILE A 68 7.80 -7.08 -7.76
N PRO A 69 7.81 -7.58 -9.01
CA PRO A 69 7.17 -8.84 -9.37
C PRO A 69 7.71 -10.00 -8.56
N PHE A 70 6.85 -10.97 -8.26
CA PHE A 70 7.26 -12.18 -7.53
C PHE A 70 8.39 -12.95 -8.24
N GLY A 71 8.41 -12.93 -9.58
CA GLY A 71 9.48 -13.53 -10.41
C GLY A 71 10.86 -12.89 -10.26
N SER A 72 10.97 -11.71 -9.65
CA SER A 72 12.27 -11.05 -9.39
C SER A 72 13.18 -11.85 -8.45
N THR A 73 12.64 -12.83 -7.72
CA THR A 73 13.40 -13.79 -6.92
C THR A 73 14.46 -14.54 -7.71
N GLU A 74 14.28 -14.73 -9.02
CA GLU A 74 15.27 -15.36 -9.90
C GLU A 74 16.47 -14.45 -10.22
N GLU A 75 16.28 -13.13 -10.14
CA GLU A 75 17.27 -12.10 -10.51
C GLU A 75 17.96 -11.44 -9.29
N GLY A 76 17.52 -11.80 -8.08
CA GLY A 76 17.86 -11.13 -6.83
C GLY A 76 16.82 -10.06 -6.49
N ALA A 77 15.78 -10.46 -5.76
CA ALA A 77 14.65 -9.61 -5.39
C ALA A 77 15.12 -8.36 -4.62
N ALA A 78 16.14 -8.50 -3.76
CA ALA A 78 16.69 -7.37 -3.03
C ALA A 78 17.33 -6.31 -3.93
N LYS A 79 17.97 -6.71 -5.04
CA LYS A 79 18.53 -5.79 -6.04
C LYS A 79 17.40 -5.02 -6.74
N VAL A 80 16.38 -5.73 -7.21
CA VAL A 80 15.23 -5.11 -7.89
C VAL A 80 14.50 -4.15 -6.94
N GLN A 81 14.38 -4.52 -5.66
CA GLN A 81 13.79 -3.66 -4.64
C GLN A 81 14.58 -2.35 -4.44
N LEU A 82 15.91 -2.41 -4.44
CA LEU A 82 16.77 -1.24 -4.32
C LEU A 82 16.58 -0.28 -5.50
N GLU A 83 16.55 -0.80 -6.72
CA GLU A 83 16.29 0.01 -7.92
C GLU A 83 14.91 0.66 -7.86
N GLN A 84 13.92 -0.04 -7.32
CA GLN A 84 12.56 0.48 -7.26
C GLN A 84 12.37 1.55 -6.17
N ILE A 85 13.07 1.41 -5.04
CA ILE A 85 13.18 2.47 -4.03
C ILE A 85 13.88 3.69 -4.61
N ASP A 86 14.94 3.50 -5.40
CA ASP A 86 15.66 4.59 -6.06
C ASP A 86 14.77 5.37 -7.03
N ILE A 87 13.97 4.68 -7.86
CA ILE A 87 12.97 5.33 -8.74
C ILE A 87 12.00 6.20 -7.94
N ALA A 88 11.45 5.69 -6.83
CA ALA A 88 10.54 6.46 -5.97
C ALA A 88 11.24 7.68 -5.34
N LEU A 89 12.48 7.54 -4.88
CA LEU A 89 13.25 8.65 -4.31
C LEU A 89 13.58 9.72 -5.35
N GLN A 90 13.98 9.32 -6.57
CA GLN A 90 14.20 10.25 -7.68
C GLN A 90 12.91 11.00 -8.04
N LEU A 91 11.78 10.29 -8.11
CA LEU A 91 10.47 10.87 -8.39
C LEU A 91 10.11 11.97 -7.37
N ILE A 92 10.26 11.66 -6.08
CA ILE A 92 9.99 12.62 -4.99
C ILE A 92 10.94 13.83 -5.10
N ALA A 93 12.23 13.59 -5.37
CA ALA A 93 13.23 14.64 -5.46
C ALA A 93 13.08 15.56 -6.68
N LYS A 94 12.49 15.07 -7.79
CA LYS A 94 12.27 15.82 -9.03
C LYS A 94 11.28 16.98 -8.87
N TYR A 95 10.32 16.88 -7.95
CA TYR A 95 9.29 17.90 -7.72
C TYR A 95 9.27 18.38 -6.26
N PRO A 96 10.33 19.03 -5.75
CA PRO A 96 10.45 19.39 -4.33
C PRO A 96 9.45 20.47 -3.88
N ASP A 97 8.87 21.19 -4.83
CA ASP A 97 7.76 22.13 -4.65
C ASP A 97 6.40 21.44 -4.47
N VAL A 98 6.31 20.14 -4.81
CA VAL A 98 5.08 19.35 -4.75
C VAL A 98 5.18 18.22 -3.72
N PHE A 99 6.26 17.44 -3.75
CA PHE A 99 6.47 16.27 -2.91
C PHE A 99 7.55 16.53 -1.87
N GLU A 100 7.42 15.85 -0.73
CA GLU A 100 8.51 15.73 0.24
C GLU A 100 8.43 14.34 0.90
N LEU A 101 9.56 13.67 1.07
CA LEU A 101 9.63 12.38 1.74
C LEU A 101 9.22 12.53 3.22
N ALA A 102 8.26 11.73 3.66
CA ALA A 102 7.80 11.67 5.04
C ALA A 102 8.20 10.34 5.67
N LEU A 103 8.82 10.41 6.86
CA LEU A 103 9.32 9.25 7.58
C LEU A 103 8.49 8.92 8.82
N ASP A 104 7.60 9.81 9.23
CA ASP A 104 6.67 9.57 10.33
C ASP A 104 5.39 10.42 10.18
N ALA A 105 4.45 10.24 11.11
CA ALA A 105 3.19 10.97 11.10
C ALA A 105 3.38 12.50 11.28
N SER A 106 4.44 12.93 11.97
CA SER A 106 4.72 14.35 12.17
C SER A 106 5.21 15.03 10.88
N ASP A 107 6.00 14.31 10.07
CA ASP A 107 6.35 14.74 8.71
C ASP A 107 5.10 14.91 7.85
N VAL A 108 4.18 13.93 7.86
CA VAL A 108 2.93 14.01 7.07
C VAL A 108 2.16 15.29 7.40
N GLN A 109 1.97 15.59 8.69
CA GLN A 109 1.26 16.79 9.13
C GLN A 109 1.98 18.07 8.72
N ARG A 110 3.31 18.13 8.92
CA ARG A 110 4.13 19.29 8.57
C ARG A 110 4.15 19.56 7.06
N ILE A 111 4.29 18.51 6.25
CA ILE A 111 4.36 18.61 4.79
C ILE A 111 3.01 19.05 4.23
N PHE A 112 1.92 18.43 4.68
CA PHE A 112 0.57 18.82 4.31
C PHE A 112 0.29 20.29 4.66
N ALA A 113 0.66 20.74 5.86
CA ALA A 113 0.51 22.13 6.28
C ALA A 113 1.31 23.14 5.42
N SER A 114 2.38 22.69 4.74
CA SER A 114 3.13 23.50 3.78
C SER A 114 2.47 23.59 2.38
N GLY A 115 1.37 22.87 2.16
CA GLY A 115 0.71 22.75 0.86
C GLY A 115 1.37 21.74 -0.08
N ARG A 116 2.29 20.90 0.42
CA ARG A 116 2.92 19.82 -0.32
C ARG A 116 2.25 18.48 -0.01
N ILE A 117 2.54 17.47 -0.83
CA ILE A 117 2.06 16.10 -0.69
C ILE A 117 3.14 15.29 0.02
N ALA A 118 2.82 14.80 1.21
CA ALA A 118 3.71 13.92 1.94
C ALA A 118 3.86 12.59 1.19
N SER A 119 5.09 12.22 0.87
CA SER A 119 5.39 11.02 0.10
C SER A 119 6.04 9.99 1.01
N MET A 120 5.42 8.83 1.17
CA MET A 120 5.98 7.69 1.89
C MET A 120 6.25 6.56 0.91
N MET A 121 7.06 5.58 1.31
CA MET A 121 7.32 4.38 0.52
C MET A 121 6.81 3.15 1.25
N GLY A 122 6.22 2.22 0.50
CA GLY A 122 5.77 0.95 1.02
C GLY A 122 6.16 -0.21 0.11
N MET A 123 6.79 -1.22 0.69
CA MET A 123 7.21 -2.41 -0.04
C MET A 123 6.04 -3.35 -0.24
N GLU A 124 5.83 -3.80 -1.47
CA GLU A 124 4.74 -4.70 -1.79
C GLU A 124 5.26 -6.13 -2.04
N GLY A 125 5.41 -6.87 -0.96
CA GLY A 125 5.77 -8.29 -0.97
C GLY A 125 7.07 -8.59 -0.22
N GLY A 126 6.96 -9.52 0.73
CA GLY A 126 8.08 -9.96 1.57
C GLY A 126 9.15 -10.78 0.85
N HIS A 127 8.95 -11.19 -0.40
CA HIS A 127 10.01 -11.86 -1.18
C HIS A 127 11.25 -10.95 -1.35
N ALA A 128 11.05 -9.63 -1.33
CA ALA A 128 12.12 -8.64 -1.41
C ALA A 128 13.17 -8.72 -0.27
N ILE A 129 12.80 -9.27 0.90
CA ILE A 129 13.73 -9.41 2.02
C ILE A 129 14.56 -10.69 1.95
N GLU A 130 14.29 -11.61 1.01
CA GLU A 130 15.04 -12.85 0.81
C GLU A 130 15.31 -13.61 2.13
N ASN A 131 14.27 -13.75 2.95
CA ASN A 131 14.32 -14.39 4.28
C ASN A 131 15.36 -13.75 5.23
N SER A 132 15.61 -12.45 5.10
CA SER A 132 16.61 -11.73 5.90
C SER A 132 16.02 -10.54 6.65
N LEU A 133 16.01 -10.63 7.99
CA LEU A 133 15.70 -9.48 8.85
C LEU A 133 16.73 -8.35 8.69
N GLY A 134 17.95 -8.65 8.22
CA GLY A 134 18.96 -7.66 7.90
C GLY A 134 18.56 -6.79 6.71
N ALA A 135 18.04 -7.42 5.65
CA ALA A 135 17.52 -6.73 4.47
C ALA A 135 16.30 -5.88 4.86
N LEU A 136 15.35 -6.44 5.62
CA LEU A 136 14.19 -5.72 6.16
C LEU A 136 14.59 -4.42 6.88
N ARG A 137 15.55 -4.48 7.80
CA ARG A 137 16.05 -3.28 8.50
C ARG A 137 16.75 -2.29 7.57
N ALA A 138 17.48 -2.77 6.55
CA ALA A 138 18.12 -1.90 5.58
C ALA A 138 17.08 -1.12 4.76
N PHE A 139 16.01 -1.78 4.30
CA PHE A 139 14.91 -1.12 3.60
C PHE A 139 14.20 -0.07 4.46
N PHE A 140 13.95 -0.38 5.74
CA PHE A 140 13.42 0.60 6.69
C PHE A 140 14.33 1.85 6.81
N ALA A 141 15.64 1.64 6.90
CA ALA A 141 16.63 2.72 7.00
C ALA A 141 16.70 3.60 5.74
N MET A 142 16.32 3.06 4.57
CA MET A 142 16.21 3.81 3.30
C MET A 142 14.90 4.61 3.18
N GLY A 143 13.97 4.47 4.13
CA GLY A 143 12.74 5.27 4.17
C GLY A 143 11.44 4.50 3.96
N VAL A 144 11.48 3.17 3.78
CA VAL A 144 10.27 2.34 3.69
C VAL A 144 9.54 2.32 5.03
N ARG A 145 8.20 2.46 5.01
CA ARG A 145 7.36 2.58 6.22
C ARG A 145 6.26 1.53 6.37
N TYR A 146 5.94 0.78 5.32
CA TYR A 146 5.25 -0.50 5.45
C TYR A 146 5.92 -1.57 4.59
N MET A 147 5.66 -2.83 4.93
CA MET A 147 5.86 -3.95 4.02
C MET A 147 4.61 -4.83 3.99
N THR A 148 4.09 -5.07 2.79
CA THR A 148 3.06 -6.08 2.51
C THR A 148 3.70 -7.45 2.65
N LEU A 149 3.18 -8.30 3.54
CA LEU A 149 3.86 -9.57 3.88
C LEU A 149 4.05 -10.48 2.68
N THR A 150 3.08 -10.52 1.76
CA THR A 150 3.15 -11.26 0.49
C THR A 150 2.68 -10.39 -0.67
N HIS A 151 2.93 -10.81 -1.91
CA HIS A 151 2.19 -10.32 -3.07
C HIS A 151 1.36 -11.51 -3.62
N ASN A 152 1.37 -11.78 -4.92
CA ASN A 152 0.62 -12.89 -5.53
C ASN A 152 1.24 -14.29 -5.35
N GLY A 153 2.34 -14.44 -4.61
CA GLY A 153 3.02 -15.71 -4.37
C GLY A 153 3.22 -16.00 -2.88
N THR A 154 3.05 -17.26 -2.49
CA THR A 154 3.35 -17.75 -1.14
C THR A 154 4.86 -17.81 -0.92
N LEU A 155 5.30 -17.32 0.24
CA LEU A 155 6.71 -17.29 0.65
C LEU A 155 7.05 -18.51 1.50
N ASP A 156 8.33 -18.71 1.83
CA ASP A 156 8.77 -19.73 2.80
C ASP A 156 8.18 -19.51 4.22
N TRP A 157 7.58 -18.35 4.47
CA TRP A 157 7.16 -17.92 5.80
C TRP A 157 5.79 -17.26 5.89
N ALA A 158 5.07 -17.08 4.78
CA ALA A 158 3.73 -16.50 4.76
C ALA A 158 2.93 -16.96 3.54
N ASP A 159 1.69 -17.40 3.77
CA ASP A 159 0.75 -17.76 2.70
C ASP A 159 0.10 -16.51 2.05
N ALA A 160 0.05 -16.49 0.72
CA ALA A 160 -0.61 -15.46 -0.07
C ALA A 160 -2.09 -15.82 -0.38
N ALA A 161 -2.94 -14.81 -0.57
CA ALA A 161 -4.36 -14.97 -0.90
C ALA A 161 -4.58 -15.74 -2.21
N ASN A 162 -3.75 -15.44 -3.21
CA ASN A 162 -3.79 -16.05 -4.54
C ASN A 162 -2.75 -17.17 -4.73
N GLY A 163 -1.96 -17.48 -3.69
CA GLY A 163 -0.94 -18.53 -3.72
C GLY A 163 -1.41 -19.85 -3.12
N GLU A 164 -0.55 -20.87 -3.17
CA GLU A 164 -0.76 -22.12 -2.44
C GLU A 164 -0.67 -21.88 -0.93
N GLN A 165 -1.66 -22.32 -0.16
CA GLN A 165 -1.67 -22.15 1.29
C GLN A 165 -1.01 -23.36 1.95
N VAL A 166 0.32 -23.33 2.08
CA VAL A 166 1.12 -24.50 2.48
C VAL A 166 1.53 -24.45 3.96
N HIS A 167 1.53 -23.26 4.57
CA HIS A 167 1.92 -23.08 5.97
C HIS A 167 0.73 -23.06 6.92
N GLY A 168 -0.46 -22.74 6.41
CA GLY A 168 -1.62 -22.44 7.24
C GLY A 168 -1.54 -21.07 7.88
N GLY A 169 -0.86 -20.11 7.25
CA GLY A 169 -0.67 -18.74 7.73
C GLY A 169 0.80 -18.31 7.77
N LEU A 170 1.30 -17.95 8.96
CA LEU A 170 2.71 -17.60 9.19
C LEU A 170 3.50 -18.78 9.76
N THR A 171 4.75 -18.93 9.33
CA THR A 171 5.70 -19.80 10.02
C THR A 171 6.33 -19.07 11.21
N ALA A 172 7.09 -19.77 12.06
CA ALA A 172 7.82 -19.15 13.16
C ALA A 172 8.72 -17.98 12.71
N PHE A 173 9.35 -18.10 11.53
CA PHE A 173 10.13 -17.00 10.96
C PHE A 173 9.23 -15.84 10.51
N GLY A 174 8.05 -16.13 9.94
CA GLY A 174 7.08 -15.10 9.58
C GLY A 174 6.59 -14.30 10.79
N GLU A 175 6.38 -14.98 11.92
CA GLU A 175 6.08 -14.29 13.18
C GLU A 175 7.25 -13.39 13.65
N GLU A 176 8.50 -13.84 13.48
CA GLU A 176 9.69 -13.01 13.78
C GLU A 176 9.77 -11.77 12.88
N VAL A 177 9.41 -11.90 11.59
CA VAL A 177 9.31 -10.75 10.67
C VAL A 177 8.30 -9.72 11.20
N VAL A 178 7.08 -10.15 11.57
CA VAL A 178 6.05 -9.27 12.14
C VAL A 178 6.55 -8.58 13.42
N ARG A 179 7.19 -9.33 14.33
CA ARG A 179 7.76 -8.77 15.57
C ARG A 179 8.85 -7.74 15.28
N GLU A 180 9.72 -7.99 14.32
CA GLU A 180 10.79 -7.08 13.94
C GLU A 180 10.23 -5.79 13.32
N MET A 181 9.20 -5.89 12.48
CA MET A 181 8.50 -4.73 11.93
C MET A 181 7.90 -3.86 13.03
N ASN A 182 7.17 -4.45 13.98
CA ASN A 182 6.65 -3.71 15.13
C ASN A 182 7.75 -3.09 16.00
N ARG A 183 8.86 -3.82 16.23
CA ARG A 183 9.99 -3.31 17.03
C ARG A 183 10.62 -2.06 16.42
N MET A 184 10.72 -1.98 15.09
CA MET A 184 11.30 -0.82 14.39
C MET A 184 10.28 0.28 14.05
N GLY A 185 8.98 0.04 14.26
CA GLY A 185 7.92 0.97 13.91
C GLY A 185 7.56 0.98 12.42
N MET A 186 7.80 -0.14 11.72
CA MET A 186 7.28 -0.35 10.37
C MET A 186 5.86 -0.93 10.45
N LEU A 187 4.96 -0.39 9.65
CA LEU A 187 3.59 -0.89 9.52
C LEU A 187 3.59 -2.27 8.86
N VAL A 188 2.84 -3.20 9.46
CA VAL A 188 2.60 -4.53 8.90
C VAL A 188 1.40 -4.42 7.97
N ASP A 189 1.61 -4.64 6.68
CA ASP A 189 0.56 -4.61 5.67
C ASP A 189 0.13 -6.04 5.28
N LEU A 190 -1.18 -6.26 5.34
CA LEU A 190 -1.84 -7.55 5.14
C LEU A 190 -2.63 -7.62 3.83
N SER A 191 -2.54 -6.60 2.97
CA SER A 191 -2.87 -6.76 1.54
C SER A 191 -2.20 -8.01 0.97
N HIS A 192 -2.79 -8.64 -0.04
CA HIS A 192 -2.35 -9.87 -0.68
C HIS A 192 -2.24 -11.14 0.18
N THR A 193 -2.38 -11.07 1.51
CA THR A 193 -2.17 -12.23 2.38
C THR A 193 -3.37 -13.17 2.46
N ALA A 194 -3.15 -14.46 2.71
CA ALA A 194 -4.24 -15.40 2.97
C ALA A 194 -4.97 -15.07 4.28
N PRO A 195 -6.27 -15.40 4.45
CA PRO A 195 -6.98 -15.18 5.70
C PRO A 195 -6.35 -15.82 6.93
N SER A 196 -5.63 -16.94 6.79
CA SER A 196 -4.83 -17.54 7.85
C SER A 196 -3.68 -16.62 8.28
N THR A 197 -2.89 -16.16 7.30
CA THR A 197 -1.79 -15.19 7.51
C THR A 197 -2.29 -13.90 8.16
N MET A 198 -3.47 -13.40 7.76
CA MET A 198 -4.09 -12.24 8.40
C MET A 198 -4.34 -12.48 9.90
N ASN A 199 -4.84 -13.66 10.27
CA ASN A 199 -5.14 -13.99 11.66
C ASN A 199 -3.87 -14.16 12.49
N ASP A 200 -2.88 -14.88 11.98
CA ASP A 200 -1.61 -15.09 12.69
C ASP A 200 -0.87 -13.76 12.89
N ALA A 201 -0.85 -12.90 11.87
CA ALA A 201 -0.25 -11.57 11.99
C ALA A 201 -0.97 -10.72 13.05
N LEU A 202 -2.30 -10.77 13.11
CA LEU A 202 -3.08 -10.08 14.16
C LEU A 202 -2.88 -10.68 15.56
N ASP A 203 -2.54 -11.97 15.68
CA ASP A 203 -2.20 -12.62 16.96
C ASP A 203 -0.80 -12.23 17.45
N VAL A 204 0.14 -12.02 16.53
CA VAL A 204 1.53 -11.66 16.82
C VAL A 204 1.72 -10.16 17.00
N ALA A 205 0.99 -9.34 16.26
CA ALA A 205 1.19 -7.90 16.20
C ALA A 205 0.92 -7.22 17.56
N THR A 206 1.84 -6.36 17.96
CA THR A 206 1.77 -5.52 19.16
C THR A 206 1.43 -4.06 18.84
N ALA A 207 1.34 -3.74 17.55
CA ALA A 207 0.92 -2.44 17.02
C ALA A 207 -0.20 -2.65 15.97
N PRO A 208 -0.98 -1.59 15.65
CA PRO A 208 -1.97 -1.63 14.57
C PRO A 208 -1.38 -2.11 13.24
N VAL A 209 -2.09 -3.03 12.57
CA VAL A 209 -1.78 -3.47 11.20
C VAL A 209 -2.58 -2.67 10.17
N ILE A 210 -2.22 -2.77 8.89
CA ILE A 210 -2.98 -2.17 7.80
C ILE A 210 -3.31 -3.21 6.73
N TRP A 211 -4.32 -2.90 5.92
CA TRP A 211 -4.41 -3.38 4.54
C TRP A 211 -4.28 -2.13 3.67
N SER A 212 -3.15 -1.98 2.98
CA SER A 212 -2.84 -0.76 2.22
C SER A 212 -3.75 -0.57 1.00
N HIS A 213 -4.33 -1.65 0.49
CA HIS A 213 -5.26 -1.69 -0.66
C HIS A 213 -6.04 -3.02 -0.66
N ALA A 214 -7.15 -3.07 0.06
CA ALA A 214 -8.05 -4.23 0.06
C ALA A 214 -9.49 -3.79 0.33
N SER A 215 -10.46 -4.58 -0.15
CA SER A 215 -11.88 -4.28 0.03
C SER A 215 -12.56 -5.35 0.89
N ALA A 216 -13.86 -5.20 1.14
CA ALA A 216 -14.64 -6.10 2.00
C ALA A 216 -15.13 -7.38 1.30
N ARG A 217 -14.80 -8.57 1.84
CA ARG A 217 -15.23 -9.84 1.21
C ARG A 217 -16.72 -10.10 1.36
N GLY A 218 -17.34 -9.57 2.41
CA GLY A 218 -18.79 -9.65 2.63
C GLY A 218 -19.62 -8.90 1.58
N VAL A 219 -19.02 -7.97 0.83
CA VAL A 219 -19.67 -7.25 -0.28
C VAL A 219 -19.34 -7.92 -1.61
N ARG A 220 -18.06 -8.22 -1.86
CA ARG A 220 -17.60 -8.93 -3.05
C ARG A 220 -16.71 -10.10 -2.64
N ASP A 221 -17.18 -11.33 -2.91
CA ASP A 221 -16.44 -12.55 -2.61
C ASP A 221 -15.23 -12.70 -3.54
N HIS A 222 -14.12 -12.09 -3.12
CA HIS A 222 -12.86 -12.09 -3.86
C HIS A 222 -11.70 -12.46 -2.93
N PRO A 223 -10.74 -13.31 -3.37
CA PRO A 223 -9.56 -13.69 -2.60
C PRO A 223 -8.79 -12.50 -2.00
N ARG A 224 -8.69 -11.39 -2.74
CA ARG A 224 -7.99 -10.18 -2.28
C ARG A 224 -8.72 -9.38 -1.20
N ASN A 225 -10.00 -9.66 -0.96
CA ASN A 225 -10.80 -8.93 0.01
C ASN A 225 -10.76 -9.53 1.41
N VAL A 226 -10.92 -8.66 2.41
CA VAL A 226 -10.83 -8.98 3.85
C VAL A 226 -12.13 -9.64 4.33
N PRO A 227 -12.08 -10.85 4.90
CA PRO A 227 -13.26 -11.51 5.46
C PRO A 227 -13.81 -10.81 6.71
N ASP A 228 -15.13 -10.82 6.89
CA ASP A 228 -15.79 -10.20 8.05
C ASP A 228 -15.24 -10.68 9.40
N GLN A 229 -14.84 -11.95 9.50
CA GLN A 229 -14.24 -12.49 10.73
C GLN A 229 -12.91 -11.80 11.09
N VAL A 230 -12.14 -11.37 10.09
CA VAL A 230 -10.91 -10.60 10.27
C VAL A 230 -11.27 -9.14 10.59
N LEU A 231 -12.24 -8.56 9.88
CA LEU A 231 -12.74 -7.20 10.16
C LEU A 231 -13.16 -7.00 11.63
N ARG A 232 -13.82 -7.99 12.22
CA ARG A 232 -14.23 -7.95 13.65
C ARG A 232 -13.06 -7.89 14.64
N ARG A 233 -11.83 -8.17 14.22
CA ARG A 233 -10.63 -8.10 15.08
C ARG A 233 -10.02 -6.70 15.11
N LEU A 234 -10.29 -5.84 14.13
CA LEU A 234 -9.69 -4.51 14.01
C LEU A 234 -9.96 -3.58 15.19
N PRO A 235 -11.17 -3.53 15.81
CA PRO A 235 -11.40 -2.71 17.00
C PRO A 235 -10.42 -2.97 18.15
N ALA A 236 -10.02 -4.23 18.33
CA ALA A 236 -9.09 -4.61 19.40
C ALA A 236 -7.62 -4.36 19.02
N ASN A 237 -7.27 -4.49 17.73
CA ASN A 237 -5.91 -4.27 17.23
C ASN A 237 -5.60 -2.78 16.97
N GLY A 238 -6.59 -1.99 16.56
CA GLY A 238 -6.43 -0.59 16.12
C GLY A 238 -6.12 -0.42 14.63
N GLY A 239 -6.11 -1.50 13.85
CA GLY A 239 -5.72 -1.49 12.44
C GLY A 239 -6.74 -0.87 11.48
N VAL A 240 -6.36 -0.66 10.22
CA VAL A 240 -7.19 0.01 9.19
C VAL A 240 -7.20 -0.78 7.88
N VAL A 241 -8.37 -0.93 7.26
CA VAL A 241 -8.49 -1.38 5.86
C VAL A 241 -8.60 -0.18 4.94
N MET A 242 -7.66 -0.03 4.00
CA MET A 242 -7.64 1.04 3.02
C MET A 242 -8.27 0.52 1.72
N VAL A 243 -9.46 1.02 1.38
CA VAL A 243 -10.30 0.47 0.30
C VAL A 243 -9.70 0.80 -1.07
N THR A 244 -9.55 -0.24 -1.89
CA THR A 244 -9.03 -0.18 -3.26
C THR A 244 -10.13 0.07 -4.29
N PHE A 245 -9.73 0.64 -5.43
CA PHE A 245 -10.62 0.94 -6.55
C PHE A 245 -10.54 -0.09 -7.68
N VAL A 246 -9.79 -1.19 -7.51
CA VAL A 246 -9.69 -2.27 -8.51
C VAL A 246 -11.09 -2.83 -8.82
N PRO A 247 -11.59 -2.69 -10.06
CA PRO A 247 -12.99 -3.02 -10.40
C PRO A 247 -13.42 -4.43 -10.02
N SER A 248 -12.58 -5.43 -10.30
CA SER A 248 -12.87 -6.84 -10.02
C SER A 248 -12.92 -7.17 -8.53
N PHE A 249 -12.34 -6.32 -7.67
CA PHE A 249 -12.35 -6.49 -6.22
C PHE A 249 -13.56 -5.81 -5.60
N VAL A 250 -14.17 -4.83 -6.27
CA VAL A 250 -15.28 -4.05 -5.73
C VAL A 250 -16.64 -4.35 -6.36
N SER A 251 -16.66 -4.95 -7.56
CA SER A 251 -17.91 -5.28 -8.25
C SER A 251 -17.85 -6.65 -8.90
N GLU A 252 -19.03 -7.20 -9.19
CA GLU A 252 -19.16 -8.35 -10.12
C GLU A 252 -19.13 -7.89 -11.58
N SER A 253 -19.38 -6.61 -11.83
CA SER A 253 -19.38 -5.98 -13.15
C SER A 253 -17.98 -5.58 -13.58
N ASP A 254 -17.71 -5.64 -14.88
CA ASP A 254 -16.47 -5.09 -15.47
C ASP A 254 -16.44 -3.55 -15.38
N GLU A 255 -17.59 -2.90 -15.23
CA GLU A 255 -17.73 -1.45 -15.03
C GLU A 255 -18.12 -1.14 -13.59
N ALA A 256 -17.14 -1.10 -12.69
CA ALA A 256 -17.34 -0.67 -11.30
C ALA A 256 -17.58 0.84 -11.20
N THR A 257 -18.34 1.25 -10.19
CA THR A 257 -18.67 2.65 -9.92
C THR A 257 -18.17 3.11 -8.55
N ILE A 258 -18.21 4.43 -8.30
CA ILE A 258 -17.93 5.00 -6.97
C ILE A 258 -18.91 4.46 -5.91
N ALA A 259 -20.13 4.10 -6.29
CA ALA A 259 -21.10 3.53 -5.35
C ALA A 259 -20.66 2.14 -4.86
N ASP A 260 -20.12 1.29 -5.76
CA ASP A 260 -19.58 -0.01 -5.37
C ASP A 260 -18.44 0.15 -4.36
N VAL A 261 -17.52 1.10 -4.60
CA VAL A 261 -16.45 1.44 -3.64
C VAL A 261 -17.02 1.91 -2.30
N ALA A 262 -18.06 2.76 -2.32
CA ALA A 262 -18.70 3.27 -1.12
C ALA A 262 -19.38 2.16 -0.30
N ASP A 263 -19.98 1.16 -0.96
CA ASP A 263 -20.59 0.00 -0.29
C ASP A 263 -19.55 -0.80 0.51
N HIS A 264 -18.32 -0.92 0.01
CA HIS A 264 -17.22 -1.52 0.75
C HIS A 264 -16.80 -0.68 1.97
N VAL A 265 -16.73 0.65 1.83
CA VAL A 265 -16.43 1.56 2.95
C VAL A 265 -17.49 1.42 4.05
N ASP A 266 -18.76 1.45 3.68
CA ASP A 266 -19.89 1.32 4.62
C ASP A 266 -19.91 -0.05 5.29
N HIS A 267 -19.64 -1.12 4.55
CA HIS A 267 -19.59 -2.48 5.11
C HIS A 267 -18.47 -2.62 6.14
N ILE A 268 -17.24 -2.17 5.82
CA ILE A 268 -16.11 -2.20 6.76
C ILE A 268 -16.43 -1.36 8.00
N ALA A 269 -16.92 -0.13 7.81
CA ALA A 269 -17.29 0.76 8.91
C ALA A 269 -18.39 0.16 9.81
N SER A 270 -19.32 -0.61 9.24
CA SER A 270 -20.40 -1.25 10.01
C SER A 270 -19.93 -2.40 10.91
N ILE A 271 -18.81 -3.06 10.56
CA ILE A 271 -18.27 -4.22 11.29
C ILE A 271 -17.14 -3.80 12.22
N ALA A 272 -16.15 -3.06 11.68
CA ALA A 272 -14.95 -2.68 12.39
C ALA A 272 -15.08 -1.30 13.05
N GLY A 273 -15.96 -0.42 12.56
CA GLY A 273 -16.08 0.96 13.01
C GLY A 273 -15.41 1.96 12.08
N VAL A 274 -15.83 3.22 12.14
CA VAL A 274 -15.39 4.30 11.22
C VAL A 274 -13.90 4.65 11.33
N ASP A 275 -13.25 4.31 12.44
CA ASP A 275 -11.81 4.53 12.66
C ASP A 275 -10.93 3.48 11.95
N HIS A 276 -11.54 2.44 11.36
CA HIS A 276 -10.87 1.26 10.81
C HIS A 276 -10.96 1.17 9.28
N VAL A 277 -11.34 2.26 8.62
CA VAL A 277 -11.48 2.35 7.17
C VAL A 277 -10.71 3.55 6.61
N GLY A 278 -10.01 3.34 5.50
CA GLY A 278 -9.25 4.35 4.76
C GLY A 278 -9.37 4.16 3.25
N ILE A 279 -8.49 4.82 2.48
CA ILE A 279 -8.46 4.75 1.02
C ILE A 279 -7.07 4.30 0.56
N GLY A 280 -7.03 3.32 -0.33
CA GLY A 280 -5.81 2.75 -0.89
C GLY A 280 -6.04 2.42 -2.33
N SER A 281 -6.02 3.45 -3.18
CA SER A 281 -6.64 3.45 -4.51
C SER A 281 -6.19 2.31 -5.41
N ASP A 282 -4.93 1.90 -5.30
CA ASP A 282 -4.29 0.96 -6.22
C ASP A 282 -4.21 1.54 -7.65
N PHE A 283 -4.11 2.87 -7.74
CA PHE A 283 -3.89 3.54 -9.02
C PHE A 283 -2.51 3.17 -9.57
N ASP A 284 -2.48 2.90 -10.88
CA ASP A 284 -1.29 2.53 -11.65
C ASP A 284 -0.77 1.10 -11.42
N GLY A 285 -1.53 0.28 -10.67
CA GLY A 285 -1.28 -1.14 -10.39
C GLY A 285 -2.03 -2.12 -11.29
#